data_AF-A0A2V9I047-F1
#
_entry.id   AF-A0A2V9I047-F1
#
_cell.length_a   1.000
_cell.length_b   1.000
_cell.length_c   1.000
_cell.angle_alpha   90.00
_cell.angle_beta   90.00
_cell.angle_gamma   90.00
#
_symmetry.space_group_name_H-M   'P 1'
#
loop_
_entity.id
_entity.type
_entity.pdbx_description
1 polymer ?
#
loop_
_entity_poly.entity_id
_entity_poly.type
_entity_poly.pdbx_seq_one_letter_code
_entity_poly.pdbx_strand_id
1 'polypeptide(L)'
;MNIADVVSGRAKLKGTRWVLLSATARKVLADQLRALLPSGAAVGPCRLREARFEPGRKITAYYDALVNTDKPERYHVRPIAVTWGSNTDADRHEETGDLAKVQAEAVRHGVAAPFLQLMADSPEWSMRVRVSPLDARFIQLARLSDPQHVRAILAEAHASGNAGSDRRRVSDYNYTITSIKYRPGKRHVLRYDPVDPAKGGTVFAKLYIGEDGARAFRREDGARAFRVAQGVADWLAGHGEGVNGLRPLAYVAEDAVVLYPQVCGVPLSDYARCPNRVVARWLQQAGAALCTLHHLPVALAGRPEPHDFAAEIRSIVGKSHHIPVLLPQLESAIEALFDRAGELHERLPQEPPTFTHGDLKTEHMWVAAGGLTVMDFDSSRLADPALDVGYFLADWQFRHAAYDQAGVDETYKSFLAGYAAAAPKERLIRARLYEAVELVKCAVRRMPLFEQNWASCTAGLVGRAEAVINDLQRTLGLPARPLLVHP
;
A
#
# COMPACT_ATOMS: atom_id res chain seq x y z
N MET A 1 20.81 -22.76 -9.86
CA MET A 1 20.27 -22.72 -8.47
C MET A 1 18.90 -23.36 -8.49
N ASN A 2 18.55 -24.15 -7.48
CA ASN A 2 17.26 -24.86 -7.44
C ASN A 2 16.15 -23.94 -6.88
N ILE A 3 14.99 -23.89 -7.55
CA ILE A 3 13.84 -23.09 -7.10
C ILE A 3 13.32 -23.56 -5.73
N ALA A 4 13.34 -24.86 -5.45
CA ALA A 4 12.91 -25.39 -4.15
C ALA A 4 13.75 -24.83 -2.99
N ASP A 5 15.07 -24.68 -3.19
CA ASP A 5 15.96 -24.07 -2.19
C ASP A 5 15.73 -22.57 -2.04
N VAL A 6 15.32 -21.90 -3.12
CA VAL A 6 14.96 -20.48 -3.09
C VAL A 6 13.65 -20.25 -2.34
N VAL A 7 12.60 -21.01 -2.67
CA VAL A 7 11.28 -20.89 -2.02
C VAL A 7 11.31 -21.32 -0.56
N SER A 8 12.08 -22.36 -0.21
CA SER A 8 12.27 -22.77 1.19
C SER A 8 13.11 -21.79 2.00
N GLY A 9 13.89 -20.91 1.34
CA GLY A 9 14.78 -19.97 1.99
C GLY A 9 16.18 -20.50 2.29
N ARG A 10 16.48 -21.76 1.97
CA ARG A 10 17.84 -22.33 2.11
C ARG A 10 18.88 -21.57 1.30
N ALA A 11 18.50 -21.02 0.14
CA ALA A 11 19.36 -20.19 -0.69
C ALA A 11 19.49 -18.73 -0.19
N LYS A 12 18.85 -18.39 0.94
CA LYS A 12 18.86 -17.08 1.61
C LYS A 12 18.54 -15.92 0.64
N LEU A 13 19.02 -14.73 0.96
CA LEU A 13 18.80 -13.52 0.15
C LEU A 13 19.38 -13.66 -1.26
N LYS A 14 20.55 -14.32 -1.42
CA LYS A 14 21.18 -14.55 -2.73
C LYS A 14 20.23 -15.30 -3.67
N GLY A 15 19.52 -16.31 -3.18
CA GLY A 15 18.57 -17.07 -3.99
C GLY A 15 17.32 -16.30 -4.34
N THR A 16 16.76 -15.56 -3.38
CA THR A 16 15.61 -14.67 -3.63
C THR A 16 15.96 -13.64 -4.71
N ARG A 17 17.15 -13.04 -4.66
CA ARG A 17 17.61 -12.10 -5.70
C ARG A 17 17.86 -12.78 -7.04
N TRP A 18 18.41 -14.00 -7.04
CA TRP A 18 18.65 -14.74 -8.26
C TRP A 18 17.35 -14.98 -9.04
N VAL A 19 16.27 -15.43 -8.38
CA VAL A 19 15.00 -15.67 -9.07
C VAL A 19 14.33 -14.37 -9.54
N LEU A 20 14.53 -13.25 -8.82
CA LEU A 20 13.94 -11.96 -9.17
C LEU A 20 14.70 -11.18 -10.26
N LEU A 21 16.03 -11.31 -10.30
CA LEU A 21 16.90 -10.38 -11.02
C LEU A 21 17.87 -11.03 -12.01
N SER A 22 18.11 -12.35 -11.95
CA SER A 22 19.08 -12.99 -12.84
C SER A 22 18.64 -12.94 -14.31
N ALA A 23 19.61 -12.90 -15.22
CA ALA A 23 19.36 -12.96 -16.66
C ALA A 23 18.59 -14.23 -17.04
N THR A 24 18.89 -15.37 -16.41
CA THR A 24 18.20 -16.64 -16.63
C THR A 24 16.73 -16.56 -16.26
N ALA A 25 16.39 -16.10 -15.05
CA ALA A 25 15.00 -16.00 -14.61
C ALA A 25 14.20 -14.99 -15.45
N ARG A 26 14.82 -13.87 -15.83
CA ARG A 26 14.22 -12.88 -16.73
C ARG A 26 13.95 -13.44 -18.12
N LYS A 27 14.88 -14.24 -18.66
CA LYS A 27 14.71 -14.91 -19.96
C LYS A 27 13.52 -15.86 -19.91
N VAL A 28 13.44 -16.70 -18.87
CA VAL A 28 12.34 -17.65 -18.68
C VAL A 28 11.00 -16.91 -18.55
N LEU A 29 10.93 -15.84 -17.76
CA LEU A 29 9.72 -15.02 -17.67
C LEU A 29 9.32 -14.44 -19.04
N ALA A 30 10.28 -13.92 -19.80
CA ALA A 30 10.02 -13.37 -21.14
C ALA A 30 9.58 -14.46 -22.13
N ASP A 31 10.12 -15.68 -22.04
CA ASP A 31 9.71 -16.83 -22.85
C ASP A 31 8.25 -17.21 -22.54
N GLN A 32 7.87 -17.27 -21.25
CA GLN A 32 6.49 -17.53 -20.85
C GLN A 32 5.53 -16.45 -21.34
N LEU A 33 5.89 -15.16 -21.22
CA LEU A 33 5.05 -14.07 -21.74
C LEU A 33 4.92 -14.10 -23.26
N ARG A 34 5.98 -14.44 -23.99
CA ARG A 34 5.94 -14.59 -25.46
C ARG A 34 5.00 -15.71 -25.89
N ALA A 35 4.96 -16.82 -25.15
CA ALA A 35 4.05 -17.92 -25.44
C ALA A 35 2.57 -17.55 -25.29
N LEU A 36 2.26 -16.50 -24.52
CA LEU A 36 0.90 -15.99 -24.33
C LEU A 36 0.47 -14.96 -25.38
N LEU A 37 1.36 -14.57 -26.29
CA LEU A 37 1.14 -13.54 -27.30
C LEU A 37 1.05 -14.14 -28.71
N PRO A 38 0.44 -13.43 -29.67
CA PRO A 38 0.46 -13.81 -31.08
C PRO A 38 1.88 -13.91 -31.62
N SER A 39 2.07 -14.75 -32.65
CA SER A 39 3.34 -14.82 -33.37
C SER A 39 3.73 -13.45 -33.94
N GLY A 40 5.01 -13.07 -33.77
CA GLY A 40 5.53 -11.75 -34.19
C GLY A 40 5.46 -10.66 -33.11
N ALA A 41 4.72 -10.87 -32.03
CA ALA A 41 4.73 -9.96 -30.88
C ALA A 41 6.07 -10.03 -30.12
N ALA A 42 6.49 -8.89 -29.58
CA ALA A 42 7.72 -8.76 -28.81
C ALA A 42 7.42 -8.43 -27.34
N VAL A 43 8.14 -9.11 -26.44
CA VAL A 43 8.18 -8.79 -25.01
C VAL A 43 9.45 -7.99 -24.73
N GLY A 44 9.28 -6.74 -24.33
CA GLY A 44 10.35 -5.86 -23.87
C GLY A 44 10.71 -6.09 -22.40
N PRO A 45 11.41 -5.14 -21.78
CA PRO A 45 11.77 -5.22 -20.37
C PRO A 45 10.56 -5.40 -19.44
N CYS A 46 10.69 -6.32 -18.47
CA CYS A 46 9.75 -6.48 -17.37
C CYS A 46 10.30 -5.74 -16.13
N ARG A 47 9.67 -4.61 -15.77
CA ARG A 47 10.11 -3.80 -14.64
C ARG A 47 9.52 -4.33 -13.34
N LEU A 48 10.37 -4.90 -12.48
CA LEU A 48 9.99 -5.32 -11.13
C LEU A 48 9.55 -4.12 -10.29
N ARG A 49 8.36 -4.20 -9.70
CA ARG A 49 7.77 -3.15 -8.85
C ARG A 49 7.80 -3.50 -7.37
N GLU A 50 7.52 -4.76 -7.07
CA GLU A 50 7.43 -5.26 -5.69
C GLU A 50 7.70 -6.75 -5.70
N ALA A 51 8.33 -7.25 -4.63
CA ALA A 51 8.46 -8.67 -4.36
C ALA A 51 8.14 -8.95 -2.89
N ARG A 52 7.56 -10.12 -2.64
CA ARG A 52 7.27 -10.64 -1.30
C ARG A 52 7.79 -12.05 -1.20
N PHE A 53 8.34 -12.36 -0.03
CA PHE A 53 8.83 -13.68 0.28
C PHE A 53 8.09 -14.23 1.50
N GLU A 54 7.44 -15.37 1.32
CA GLU A 54 6.79 -16.17 2.36
C GLU A 54 7.57 -17.50 2.41
N PRO A 55 8.64 -17.61 3.22
CA PRO A 55 9.53 -18.77 3.23
C PRO A 55 8.78 -20.08 3.42
N GLY A 56 9.18 -21.11 2.68
CA GLY A 56 8.53 -22.43 2.68
C GLY A 56 7.20 -22.49 1.92
N ARG A 57 6.65 -21.34 1.52
CA ARG A 57 5.37 -21.27 0.81
C ARG A 57 5.53 -20.76 -0.61
N LYS A 58 5.95 -19.50 -0.78
CA LYS A 58 6.09 -18.86 -2.10
C LYS A 58 6.89 -17.56 -2.11
N ILE A 59 7.38 -17.22 -3.29
CA ILE A 59 7.79 -15.86 -3.64
C ILE A 59 6.73 -15.30 -4.59
N THR A 60 6.34 -14.05 -4.41
CA THR A 60 5.45 -13.34 -5.34
C THR A 60 6.09 -12.04 -5.78
N ALA A 61 6.15 -11.79 -7.07
CA ALA A 61 6.66 -10.55 -7.64
C ALA A 61 5.66 -9.93 -8.61
N TYR A 62 5.63 -8.61 -8.65
CA TYR A 62 4.74 -7.84 -9.51
C TYR A 62 5.59 -7.02 -10.46
N TYR A 63 5.28 -7.12 -11.76
CA TYR A 63 6.04 -6.45 -12.81
C TYR A 63 5.12 -5.63 -13.71
N ASP A 64 5.69 -4.58 -14.30
CA ASP A 64 5.15 -3.97 -15.51
C ASP A 64 5.87 -4.59 -16.71
N ALA A 65 5.17 -5.41 -17.50
CA ALA A 65 5.71 -5.98 -18.73
C ALA A 65 5.47 -5.05 -19.92
N LEU A 66 6.51 -4.75 -20.68
CA LEU A 66 6.38 -4.02 -21.95
C LEU A 66 6.07 -5.01 -23.07
N VAL A 67 4.98 -4.79 -23.80
CA VAL A 67 4.52 -5.67 -24.88
C VAL A 67 4.28 -4.86 -26.15
N ASN A 68 4.74 -5.37 -27.29
CA ASN A 68 4.52 -4.76 -28.60
C ASN A 68 3.93 -5.81 -29.57
N THR A 69 2.85 -5.46 -30.26
CA THR A 69 2.21 -6.30 -31.28
C THR A 69 2.31 -5.76 -32.70
N ASP A 70 2.56 -4.45 -32.90
CA ASP A 70 2.51 -3.81 -34.21
C ASP A 70 3.49 -2.63 -34.32
N LYS A 71 4.38 -2.69 -35.34
CA LYS A 71 5.47 -1.75 -35.69
C LYS A 71 6.51 -1.50 -34.57
N PRO A 72 7.79 -1.19 -34.90
CA PRO A 72 8.90 -1.27 -33.94
C PRO A 72 8.88 -0.32 -32.73
N GLU A 73 7.93 0.61 -32.61
CA GLU A 73 8.12 1.80 -31.77
C GLU A 73 7.12 2.04 -30.63
N ARG A 74 6.06 1.21 -30.47
CA ARG A 74 5.07 1.44 -29.38
C ARG A 74 4.87 0.22 -28.49
N TYR A 75 5.54 0.21 -27.34
CA TYR A 75 5.26 -0.74 -26.28
C TYR A 75 4.05 -0.29 -25.44
N HIS A 76 3.19 -1.24 -25.10
CA HIS A 76 2.13 -1.11 -24.11
C HIS A 76 2.58 -1.74 -22.79
N VAL A 77 2.27 -1.08 -21.68
CA VAL A 77 2.54 -1.62 -20.34
C VAL A 77 1.39 -2.55 -19.95
N ARG A 78 1.71 -3.80 -19.63
CA ARG A 78 0.78 -4.76 -19.03
C ARG A 78 1.28 -5.22 -17.66
N PRO A 79 0.56 -4.92 -16.57
CA PRO A 79 0.90 -5.43 -15.25
C PRO A 79 0.74 -6.95 -15.18
N ILE A 80 1.72 -7.60 -14.54
CA ILE A 80 1.74 -9.05 -14.33
C ILE A 80 2.11 -9.38 -12.88
N ALA A 81 1.63 -10.53 -12.41
CA ALA A 81 2.03 -11.13 -11.14
C ALA A 81 2.68 -12.48 -11.42
N VAL A 82 3.84 -12.72 -10.82
CA VAL A 82 4.60 -13.97 -10.95
C VAL A 82 4.74 -14.58 -9.57
N THR A 83 4.40 -15.86 -9.45
CA THR A 83 4.57 -16.61 -8.20
C THR A 83 5.45 -17.82 -8.41
N TRP A 84 6.42 -18.04 -7.51
CA TRP A 84 7.22 -19.25 -7.43
C TRP A 84 6.88 -20.01 -6.16
N GLY A 85 6.52 -21.29 -6.26
CA GLY A 85 6.20 -22.14 -5.10
C GLY A 85 5.16 -23.20 -5.44
N SER A 86 4.95 -24.14 -4.51
CA SER A 86 3.90 -25.16 -4.66
C SER A 86 2.57 -24.65 -4.13
N ASN A 87 1.62 -24.35 -5.01
CA ASN A 87 0.22 -24.56 -4.62
C ASN A 87 0.01 -26.08 -4.57
N THR A 88 -0.71 -26.58 -3.57
CA THR A 88 -1.20 -27.97 -3.54
C THR A 88 -2.05 -28.23 -4.79
N ASP A 89 -2.03 -29.46 -5.33
CA ASP A 89 -2.68 -29.76 -6.60
C ASP A 89 -4.21 -29.55 -6.55
N ALA A 90 -4.84 -29.80 -5.40
CA ALA A 90 -6.26 -29.52 -5.18
C ALA A 90 -6.59 -28.02 -5.30
N ASP A 91 -5.84 -27.15 -4.61
CA ASP A 91 -6.00 -25.69 -4.67
C ASP A 91 -5.75 -25.15 -6.09
N ARG A 92 -4.90 -25.81 -6.89
CA ARG A 92 -4.67 -25.41 -8.28
C ARG A 92 -5.85 -25.71 -9.18
N HIS A 93 -6.49 -26.87 -9.04
CA HIS A 93 -7.55 -27.29 -9.97
C HIS A 93 -8.80 -26.41 -9.86
N GLU A 94 -9.27 -26.13 -8.65
CA GLU A 94 -10.42 -25.25 -8.41
C GLU A 94 -10.12 -23.81 -8.86
N GLU A 95 -8.95 -23.28 -8.47
CA GLU A 95 -8.50 -21.95 -8.89
C GLU A 95 -8.36 -21.84 -10.42
N THR A 96 -7.95 -22.91 -11.11
CA THR A 96 -7.81 -22.92 -12.58
C THR A 96 -9.16 -22.85 -13.28
N GLY A 97 -10.19 -23.52 -12.75
CA GLY A 97 -11.55 -23.47 -13.31
C GLY A 97 -12.15 -22.07 -13.25
N ASP A 98 -11.99 -21.37 -12.13
CA ASP A 98 -12.50 -20.00 -11.98
C ASP A 98 -11.69 -18.99 -12.80
N LEU A 99 -10.37 -19.17 -12.90
CA LEU A 99 -9.53 -18.33 -13.76
C LEU A 99 -9.90 -18.48 -15.25
N ALA A 100 -10.32 -19.67 -15.70
CA ALA A 100 -10.78 -19.85 -17.09
C ALA A 100 -12.04 -19.03 -17.38
N LYS A 101 -13.00 -18.96 -16.43
CA LYS A 101 -14.19 -18.11 -16.55
C LYS A 101 -13.81 -16.63 -16.62
N VAL A 102 -12.93 -16.17 -15.73
CA VAL A 102 -12.46 -14.77 -15.72
C VAL A 102 -11.66 -14.43 -16.98
N GLN A 103 -10.91 -15.37 -17.55
CA GLN A 103 -10.26 -15.17 -18.84
C GLN A 103 -11.28 -15.02 -19.97
N ALA A 104 -12.31 -15.87 -20.01
CA ALA A 104 -13.38 -15.74 -21.00
C ALA A 104 -14.10 -14.39 -20.88
N GLU A 105 -14.30 -13.89 -19.65
CA GLU A 105 -14.80 -12.54 -19.38
C GLU A 105 -13.89 -11.47 -19.98
N ALA A 106 -12.58 -11.53 -19.72
CA ALA A 106 -11.60 -10.59 -20.24
C ALA A 106 -11.52 -10.59 -21.77
N VAL A 107 -11.67 -11.76 -22.41
CA VAL A 107 -11.76 -11.88 -23.87
C VAL A 107 -13.06 -11.26 -24.39
N ARG A 108 -14.21 -11.52 -23.74
CA ARG A 108 -15.51 -10.96 -24.14
C ARG A 108 -15.52 -9.43 -24.10
N HIS A 109 -14.86 -8.85 -23.09
CA HIS A 109 -14.69 -7.40 -22.95
C HIS A 109 -13.53 -6.83 -23.80
N GLY A 110 -12.80 -7.65 -24.55
CA GLY A 110 -11.67 -7.20 -25.38
C GLY A 110 -10.44 -6.71 -24.59
N VAL A 111 -10.42 -6.88 -23.26
CA VAL A 111 -9.38 -6.39 -22.36
C VAL A 111 -8.24 -7.40 -22.14
N ALA A 112 -8.38 -8.62 -22.68
CA ALA A 112 -7.30 -9.60 -22.74
C ALA A 112 -6.20 -9.20 -23.75
N ALA A 113 -6.56 -8.45 -24.80
CA ALA A 113 -5.62 -8.07 -25.86
C ALA A 113 -4.41 -7.29 -25.31
N PRO A 114 -3.21 -7.49 -25.87
CA PRO A 114 -2.90 -8.37 -27.01
C PRO A 114 -2.71 -9.86 -26.68
N PHE A 115 -2.87 -10.25 -25.42
CA PHE A 115 -2.61 -11.62 -25.00
C PHE A 115 -3.71 -12.56 -25.48
N LEU A 116 -3.31 -13.73 -25.99
CA LEU A 116 -4.21 -14.82 -26.35
C LEU A 116 -4.66 -15.60 -25.11
N GLN A 117 -3.82 -15.61 -24.07
CA GLN A 117 -4.09 -16.20 -22.75
C GLN A 117 -3.51 -15.29 -21.67
N LEU A 118 -4.15 -15.24 -20.50
CA LEU A 118 -3.72 -14.37 -19.40
C LEU A 118 -2.96 -15.11 -18.30
N MET A 119 -2.63 -16.38 -18.51
CA MET A 119 -1.93 -17.21 -17.56
C MET A 119 -0.97 -18.18 -18.24
N ALA A 120 0.23 -18.33 -17.67
CA ALA A 120 1.18 -19.39 -18.03
C ALA A 120 1.65 -20.10 -16.77
N ASP A 121 1.83 -21.42 -16.87
CA ASP A 121 2.47 -22.24 -15.84
C ASP A 121 3.77 -22.83 -16.41
N SER A 122 4.83 -22.76 -15.62
CA SER A 122 6.14 -23.35 -15.91
C SER A 122 6.52 -24.29 -14.77
N PRO A 123 6.15 -25.58 -14.86
CA PRO A 123 6.41 -26.57 -13.81
C PRO A 123 7.89 -26.70 -13.43
N GLU A 124 8.79 -26.63 -14.40
CA GLU A 124 10.25 -26.70 -14.17
C GLU A 124 10.78 -25.59 -13.26
N TRP A 125 10.11 -24.43 -13.27
CA TRP A 125 10.46 -23.28 -12.45
C TRP A 125 9.52 -23.11 -11.26
N SER A 126 8.59 -24.06 -11.03
CA SER A 126 7.47 -23.91 -10.09
C SER A 126 6.82 -22.53 -10.19
N MET A 127 6.71 -22.00 -11.42
CA MET A 127 6.39 -20.60 -11.69
C MET A 127 5.03 -20.49 -12.33
N ARG A 128 4.23 -19.54 -11.87
CA ARG A 128 2.95 -19.16 -12.46
C ARG A 128 2.94 -17.67 -12.77
N VAL A 129 2.56 -17.33 -14.00
CA VAL A 129 2.42 -15.95 -14.47
C VAL A 129 0.92 -15.65 -14.63
N ARG A 130 0.47 -14.53 -14.08
CA ARG A 130 -0.87 -13.97 -14.29
C ARG A 130 -0.76 -12.58 -14.89
N VAL A 131 -1.54 -12.33 -15.93
CA VAL A 131 -1.58 -11.08 -16.67
C VAL A 131 -2.87 -10.34 -16.33
N SER A 132 -2.79 -9.06 -15.99
CA SER A 132 -3.97 -8.22 -15.77
C SER A 132 -4.88 -8.24 -17.02
N PRO A 133 -6.21 -8.34 -16.88
CA PRO A 133 -7.02 -8.24 -15.66
C PRO A 133 -7.40 -9.58 -14.99
N LEU A 134 -6.58 -10.63 -15.09
CA LEU A 134 -6.94 -11.96 -14.57
C LEU A 134 -6.91 -12.03 -13.02
N ASP A 135 -8.05 -12.24 -12.38
CA ASP A 135 -8.14 -12.54 -10.94
C ASP A 135 -9.47 -13.21 -10.57
N ALA A 136 -9.42 -14.45 -10.09
CA ALA A 136 -10.61 -15.20 -9.69
C ALA A 136 -11.37 -14.56 -8.54
N ARG A 137 -10.70 -13.83 -7.63
CA ARG A 137 -11.36 -13.20 -6.46
C ARG A 137 -11.93 -11.82 -6.76
N PHE A 138 -11.57 -11.23 -7.89
CA PHE A 138 -12.05 -9.94 -8.35
C PHE A 138 -12.69 -10.14 -9.72
N ILE A 139 -13.77 -10.93 -9.76
CA ILE A 139 -14.48 -11.32 -10.98
C ILE A 139 -14.89 -10.12 -11.85
N GLN A 140 -15.11 -8.96 -11.23
CA GLN A 140 -15.48 -7.73 -11.90
C GLN A 140 -14.30 -6.97 -12.53
N LEU A 141 -13.04 -7.38 -12.29
CA LEU A 141 -11.86 -6.65 -12.75
C LEU A 141 -11.80 -6.54 -14.28
N ALA A 142 -12.26 -7.58 -15.00
CA ALA A 142 -12.33 -7.58 -16.46
C ALA A 142 -13.30 -6.50 -16.98
N ARG A 143 -14.56 -6.48 -16.50
CA ARG A 143 -15.53 -5.46 -16.90
C ARG A 143 -15.16 -4.05 -16.44
N LEU A 144 -14.55 -3.89 -15.26
CA LEU A 144 -14.02 -2.60 -14.81
C LEU A 144 -12.78 -2.14 -15.61
N SER A 145 -12.22 -3.01 -16.46
CA SER A 145 -11.18 -2.64 -17.42
C SER A 145 -11.72 -2.30 -18.81
N ASP A 146 -13.03 -2.50 -19.05
CA ASP A 146 -13.70 -2.23 -20.33
C ASP A 146 -14.12 -0.75 -20.43
N PRO A 147 -13.65 0.01 -21.44
CA PRO A 147 -14.07 1.39 -21.66
C PRO A 147 -15.58 1.61 -21.74
N GLN A 148 -16.34 0.65 -22.27
CA GLN A 148 -17.80 0.78 -22.39
C GLN A 148 -18.48 0.70 -21.02
N HIS A 149 -18.10 -0.27 -20.19
CA HIS A 149 -18.61 -0.41 -18.83
C HIS A 149 -18.19 0.79 -17.97
N VAL A 150 -16.93 1.21 -18.06
CA VAL A 150 -16.41 2.38 -17.33
C VAL A 150 -17.20 3.65 -17.65
N ARG A 151 -17.56 3.87 -18.92
CA ARG A 151 -18.41 5.00 -19.32
C ARG A 151 -19.78 4.96 -18.65
N ALA A 152 -20.40 3.78 -18.57
CA ALA A 152 -21.71 3.60 -17.96
C ALA A 152 -21.68 3.91 -16.44
N ILE A 153 -20.73 3.31 -15.71
CA ILE A 153 -20.63 3.51 -14.25
C ILE A 153 -20.32 4.97 -13.89
N LEU A 154 -19.49 5.67 -14.69
CA LEU A 154 -19.15 7.06 -14.43
C LEU A 154 -20.32 8.00 -14.76
N ALA A 155 -21.10 7.70 -15.78
CA ALA A 155 -22.32 8.45 -16.09
C ALA A 155 -23.35 8.33 -14.94
N GLU A 156 -23.54 7.13 -14.38
CA GLU A 156 -24.44 6.89 -13.25
C GLU A 156 -23.94 7.56 -11.96
N ALA A 157 -22.65 7.45 -11.66
CA ALA A 157 -22.04 8.09 -10.49
C ALA A 157 -22.21 9.62 -10.52
N HIS A 158 -22.08 10.24 -11.70
CA HIS A 158 -22.31 11.67 -11.86
C HIS A 158 -23.79 12.05 -11.78
N ALA A 159 -24.71 11.21 -12.29
CA ALA A 159 -26.15 11.45 -12.20
C ALA A 159 -26.65 11.40 -10.74
N SER A 160 -26.03 10.57 -9.91
CA SER A 160 -26.39 10.38 -8.50
C SER A 160 -25.77 11.40 -7.54
N GLY A 161 -24.74 12.14 -7.99
CA GLY A 161 -24.09 13.18 -7.19
C GLY A 161 -24.83 14.51 -7.25
N ASN A 162 -25.06 15.15 -6.10
CA ASN A 162 -25.58 16.54 -5.98
C ASN A 162 -24.58 17.61 -6.46
N ALA A 163 -23.97 17.43 -7.63
CA ALA A 163 -23.11 18.43 -8.27
C ALA A 163 -23.92 19.22 -9.30
N GLY A 164 -24.67 20.21 -8.82
CA GLY A 164 -25.21 21.26 -9.67
C GLY A 164 -24.08 22.15 -10.18
N SER A 165 -23.56 21.89 -11.39
CA SER A 165 -23.13 22.95 -12.35
C SER A 165 -22.40 22.47 -13.61
N ASP A 166 -22.03 21.18 -13.79
CA ASP A 166 -21.43 20.74 -15.05
C ASP A 166 -22.03 19.42 -15.55
N ARG A 167 -23.33 19.47 -15.90
CA ARG A 167 -24.09 18.39 -16.57
C ARG A 167 -23.66 18.17 -18.02
N ARG A 168 -22.36 18.22 -18.33
CA ARG A 168 -21.89 17.78 -19.65
C ARG A 168 -22.08 16.26 -19.72
N ARG A 169 -22.70 15.78 -20.79
CA ARG A 169 -23.14 14.39 -20.94
C ARG A 169 -21.94 13.44 -20.93
N VAL A 170 -21.64 12.90 -19.75
CA VAL A 170 -20.58 11.90 -19.53
C VAL A 170 -20.81 10.62 -20.36
N SER A 171 -22.04 10.41 -20.84
CA SER A 171 -22.43 9.35 -21.76
C SER A 171 -21.66 9.33 -23.08
N ASP A 172 -21.01 10.44 -23.46
CA ASP A 172 -20.33 10.57 -24.76
C ASP A 172 -18.80 10.43 -24.64
N TYR A 173 -18.27 10.14 -23.44
CA TYR A 173 -16.83 10.12 -23.17
C TYR A 173 -16.26 8.72 -23.17
N ASN A 174 -15.23 8.49 -23.98
CA ASN A 174 -14.40 7.30 -23.86
C ASN A 174 -13.26 7.54 -22.86
N TYR A 175 -12.88 6.47 -22.17
CA TYR A 175 -11.80 6.49 -21.19
C TYR A 175 -10.70 5.51 -21.59
N THR A 176 -9.45 5.90 -21.36
CA THR A 176 -8.30 4.99 -21.33
C THR A 176 -8.18 4.43 -19.93
N ILE A 177 -8.07 3.10 -19.82
CA ILE A 177 -7.96 2.41 -18.54
C ILE A 177 -6.54 1.92 -18.35
N THR A 178 -5.93 2.35 -17.24
CA THR A 178 -4.60 1.92 -16.84
C THR A 178 -4.68 1.25 -15.48
N SER A 179 -4.15 0.03 -15.35
CA SER A 179 -3.98 -0.61 -14.05
C SER A 179 -2.80 0.02 -13.32
N ILE A 180 -3.08 0.76 -12.25
CA ILE A 180 -2.07 1.35 -11.36
C ILE A 180 -1.54 0.31 -10.38
N LYS A 181 -2.41 -0.59 -9.94
CA LYS A 181 -2.06 -1.65 -8.99
C LYS A 181 -2.77 -2.92 -9.40
N TYR A 182 -1.98 -3.96 -9.68
CA TYR A 182 -2.47 -5.30 -9.96
C TYR A 182 -1.84 -6.26 -8.97
N ARG A 183 -2.61 -6.68 -7.95
CA ARG A 183 -2.17 -7.68 -6.97
C ARG A 183 -3.25 -8.74 -6.81
N PRO A 184 -3.18 -9.83 -7.61
CA PRO A 184 -4.18 -10.88 -7.59
C PRO A 184 -4.51 -11.40 -6.20
N GLY A 185 -5.80 -11.57 -5.92
CA GLY A 185 -6.38 -12.00 -4.67
C GLY A 185 -6.23 -11.02 -3.49
N LYS A 186 -5.71 -9.81 -3.73
CA LYS A 186 -5.40 -8.81 -2.68
C LYS A 186 -5.96 -7.42 -2.96
N ARG A 187 -5.52 -6.73 -4.01
CA ARG A 187 -5.88 -5.31 -4.22
C ARG A 187 -5.66 -4.90 -5.67
N HIS A 188 -6.65 -4.21 -6.23
CA HIS A 188 -6.54 -3.56 -7.54
C HIS A 188 -6.90 -2.08 -7.47
N VAL A 189 -6.18 -1.27 -8.23
CA VAL A 189 -6.50 0.15 -8.45
C VAL A 189 -6.35 0.44 -9.93
N LEU A 190 -7.43 0.91 -10.54
CA LEU A 190 -7.46 1.34 -11.93
C LEU A 190 -7.50 2.87 -12.00
N ARG A 191 -6.95 3.43 -13.07
CA ARG A 191 -7.02 4.84 -13.43
C ARG A 191 -7.77 4.95 -14.75
N TYR A 192 -8.77 5.80 -14.76
CA TYR A 192 -9.59 6.13 -15.92
C TYR A 192 -9.26 7.55 -16.35
N ASP A 193 -8.59 7.67 -17.49
CA ASP A 193 -8.28 8.97 -18.09
C ASP A 193 -9.24 9.21 -19.26
N PRO A 194 -9.97 10.33 -19.31
CA PRO A 194 -10.80 10.64 -20.46
C PRO A 194 -9.90 10.80 -21.70
N VAL A 195 -10.34 10.22 -22.82
CA VAL A 195 -9.61 10.32 -24.11
C VAL A 195 -9.49 11.76 -24.56
N ASP A 196 -10.48 12.58 -24.24
CA ASP A 196 -10.47 14.04 -24.43
C ASP A 196 -10.41 14.72 -23.05
N PRO A 197 -9.24 15.25 -22.63
CA PRO A 197 -9.08 15.91 -21.34
C PRO A 197 -9.97 17.14 -21.13
N ALA A 198 -10.46 17.78 -22.19
CA ALA A 198 -11.38 18.92 -22.07
C ALA A 198 -12.80 18.50 -21.65
N LYS A 199 -13.09 17.19 -21.68
CA LYS A 199 -14.42 16.63 -21.47
C LYS A 199 -14.60 15.96 -20.10
N GLY A 200 -13.55 15.72 -19.33
CA GLY A 200 -13.69 15.16 -17.98
C GLY A 200 -12.40 15.17 -17.18
N GLY A 201 -12.51 14.82 -15.90
CA GLY A 201 -11.37 14.60 -15.01
C GLY A 201 -10.94 13.13 -14.96
N THR A 202 -9.69 12.89 -14.57
CA THR A 202 -9.18 11.55 -14.26
C THR A 202 -9.88 11.00 -13.01
N VAL A 203 -10.28 9.73 -13.07
CA VAL A 203 -10.93 9.00 -11.96
C VAL A 203 -10.08 7.79 -11.57
N PHE A 204 -9.99 7.52 -10.28
CA PHE A 204 -9.35 6.31 -9.75
C PHE A 204 -10.41 5.37 -9.19
N ALA A 205 -10.35 4.10 -9.60
CA ALA A 205 -11.24 3.05 -9.14
C ALA A 205 -10.48 2.09 -8.24
N LYS A 206 -10.89 2.00 -6.97
CA LYS A 206 -10.31 1.10 -5.98
C LYS A 206 -11.27 -0.05 -5.74
N LEU A 207 -10.85 -1.26 -6.11
CA LEU A 207 -11.69 -2.44 -6.12
C LEU A 207 -11.61 -3.20 -4.80
N TYR A 208 -12.72 -3.84 -4.46
CA TYR A 208 -12.88 -4.76 -3.34
C TYR A 208 -13.45 -6.10 -3.86
N ILE A 209 -13.31 -7.16 -3.08
CA ILE A 209 -13.79 -8.50 -3.41
C ILE A 209 -15.30 -8.52 -3.24
N GLY A 210 -16.01 -8.83 -4.32
CA GLY A 210 -17.47 -8.87 -4.36
C GLY A 210 -18.08 -10.17 -3.81
N GLU A 211 -17.27 -11.22 -3.65
CA GLU A 211 -17.66 -12.56 -3.20
C GLU A 211 -17.84 -12.64 -1.68
N ASP A 212 -18.84 -13.41 -1.25
CA ASP A 212 -19.10 -13.70 0.15
C ASP A 212 -18.01 -14.61 0.75
N GLY A 213 -17.68 -14.41 2.03
CA GLY A 213 -16.70 -15.25 2.75
C GLY A 213 -15.22 -14.83 2.62
N ALA A 214 -14.91 -13.78 1.85
CA ALA A 214 -13.57 -13.20 1.83
C ALA A 214 -13.16 -12.67 3.22
N ARG A 215 -11.93 -12.95 3.68
CA ARG A 215 -11.46 -12.48 5.02
C ARG A 215 -10.98 -11.03 5.06
N ALA A 216 -10.73 -10.41 3.91
CA ALA A 216 -10.20 -9.03 3.81
C ALA A 216 -10.53 -8.42 2.44
N PHE A 217 -10.56 -7.09 2.37
CA PHE A 217 -10.90 -6.31 1.18
C PHE A 217 -12.29 -6.65 0.65
N ARG A 218 -13.26 -6.90 1.53
CA ARG A 218 -14.61 -7.30 1.15
C ARG A 218 -15.42 -6.13 0.61
N ARG A 219 -16.55 -6.43 -0.03
CA ARG A 219 -17.57 -5.45 -0.41
C ARG A 219 -17.93 -4.52 0.76
N GLU A 220 -18.10 -5.05 1.97
CA GLU A 220 -18.43 -4.25 3.16
C GLU A 220 -17.27 -3.33 3.57
N ASP A 221 -16.02 -3.76 3.36
CA ASP A 221 -14.84 -2.93 3.61
C ASP A 221 -14.80 -1.74 2.63
N GLY A 222 -15.20 -1.94 1.37
CA GLY A 222 -15.34 -0.87 0.38
C GLY A 222 -16.45 0.12 0.69
N ALA A 223 -17.65 -0.39 1.03
CA ALA A 223 -18.77 0.44 1.46
C ALA A 223 -18.41 1.25 2.71
N ARG A 224 -17.68 0.65 3.66
CA ARG A 224 -17.17 1.32 4.84
C ARG A 224 -16.13 2.38 4.47
N ALA A 225 -15.15 2.07 3.64
CA ALA A 225 -14.12 3.03 3.22
C ALA A 225 -14.73 4.26 2.56
N PHE A 226 -15.75 4.08 1.73
CA PHE A 226 -16.54 5.17 1.15
C PHE A 226 -17.19 6.06 2.22
N ARG A 227 -17.96 5.46 3.16
CA ARG A 227 -18.61 6.21 4.24
C ARG A 227 -17.63 6.96 5.13
N VAL A 228 -16.52 6.31 5.50
CA VAL A 228 -15.46 6.93 6.32
C VAL A 228 -14.84 8.11 5.58
N ALA A 229 -14.44 7.93 4.31
CA ALA A 229 -13.82 9.01 3.54
C ALA A 229 -14.77 10.20 3.32
N GLN A 230 -16.07 9.96 3.11
CA GLN A 230 -17.07 11.03 3.06
C GLN A 230 -17.16 11.77 4.39
N GLY A 231 -17.36 11.07 5.51
CA GLY A 231 -17.50 11.71 6.81
C GLY A 231 -16.23 12.44 7.27
N VAL A 232 -15.05 11.93 6.91
CA VAL A 232 -13.77 12.64 7.12
C VAL A 232 -13.69 13.90 6.26
N ALA A 233 -14.11 13.85 4.99
CA ALA A 233 -14.13 15.03 4.13
C ALA A 233 -15.09 16.11 4.66
N ASP A 234 -16.28 15.73 5.15
CA ASP A 234 -17.22 16.64 5.81
C ASP A 234 -16.63 17.24 7.10
N TRP A 235 -16.01 16.40 7.92
CA TRP A 235 -15.42 16.81 9.19
C TRP A 235 -14.28 17.81 9.01
N LEU A 236 -13.32 17.51 8.13
CA LEU A 236 -12.18 18.38 7.86
C LEU A 236 -12.60 19.69 7.18
N ALA A 237 -13.60 19.66 6.30
CA ALA A 237 -14.12 20.90 5.70
C ALA A 237 -14.76 21.85 6.73
N GLY A 238 -15.38 21.30 7.78
CA GLY A 238 -16.01 22.10 8.85
C GLY A 238 -15.08 22.52 10.00
N HIS A 239 -13.96 21.81 10.20
CA HIS A 239 -13.13 21.96 11.40
C HIS A 239 -11.62 22.12 11.12
N GLY A 240 -11.18 22.00 9.86
CA GLY A 240 -9.78 22.08 9.46
C GLY A 240 -9.51 23.32 8.62
N GLU A 241 -8.66 24.23 9.11
CA GLU A 241 -8.22 25.37 8.32
C GLU A 241 -7.14 24.94 7.31
N GLY A 242 -7.44 25.04 6.01
CA GLY A 242 -6.51 24.67 4.93
C GLY A 242 -6.21 23.16 4.84
N VAL A 243 -7.09 22.33 5.42
CA VAL A 243 -6.98 20.87 5.43
C VAL A 243 -8.27 20.26 4.88
N ASN A 244 -8.13 19.26 4.02
CA ASN A 244 -9.24 18.57 3.37
C ASN A 244 -9.11 17.05 3.51
N GLY A 245 -10.24 16.35 3.54
CA GLY A 245 -10.29 14.92 3.28
C GLY A 245 -10.60 14.65 1.81
N LEU A 246 -9.98 13.64 1.20
CA LEU A 246 -10.31 13.24 -0.16
C LEU A 246 -11.74 12.68 -0.20
N ARG A 247 -12.67 13.47 -0.75
CA ARG A 247 -14.05 13.04 -0.96
C ARG A 247 -14.12 12.03 -2.12
N PRO A 248 -14.62 10.80 -1.88
CA PRO A 248 -14.89 9.87 -2.98
C PRO A 248 -16.08 10.36 -3.82
N LEU A 249 -16.09 10.00 -5.10
CA LEU A 249 -17.17 10.32 -6.04
C LEU A 249 -18.40 9.44 -5.79
N ALA A 250 -18.19 8.13 -5.70
CA ALA A 250 -19.26 7.15 -5.52
C ALA A 250 -18.72 5.81 -5.02
N TYR A 251 -19.63 4.99 -4.48
CA TYR A 251 -19.43 3.57 -4.27
C TYR A 251 -20.44 2.80 -5.12
N VAL A 252 -19.94 2.01 -6.08
CA VAL A 252 -20.77 1.17 -6.95
C VAL A 252 -20.85 -0.21 -6.32
N ALA A 253 -21.99 -0.50 -5.66
CA ALA A 253 -22.16 -1.69 -4.85
C ALA A 253 -22.10 -3.00 -5.65
N GLU A 254 -22.66 -3.00 -6.87
CA GLU A 254 -22.63 -4.15 -7.79
C GLU A 254 -21.21 -4.57 -8.15
N ASP A 255 -20.31 -3.59 -8.27
CA ASP A 255 -18.91 -3.79 -8.64
C ASP A 255 -17.95 -3.79 -7.43
N ALA A 256 -18.49 -3.60 -6.21
CA ALA A 256 -17.69 -3.42 -5.00
C ALA A 256 -16.50 -2.47 -5.23
N VAL A 257 -16.73 -1.31 -5.83
CA VAL A 257 -15.68 -0.36 -6.22
C VAL A 257 -15.96 1.03 -5.67
N VAL A 258 -14.92 1.66 -5.11
CA VAL A 258 -14.97 3.07 -4.69
C VAL A 258 -14.26 3.92 -5.73
N LEU A 259 -14.95 4.94 -6.23
CA LEU A 259 -14.44 5.88 -7.22
C LEU A 259 -13.95 7.14 -6.52
N TYR A 260 -12.74 7.58 -6.86
CA TYR A 260 -12.09 8.77 -6.32
C TYR A 260 -11.72 9.73 -7.44
N PRO A 261 -11.82 11.07 -7.23
CA PRO A 261 -11.27 12.01 -8.17
C PRO A 261 -9.73 11.96 -8.13
N GLN A 262 -9.09 12.49 -9.17
CA GLN A 262 -7.66 12.79 -9.09
C GLN A 262 -7.39 13.84 -8.01
N VAL A 263 -6.35 13.58 -7.20
CA VAL A 263 -5.79 14.59 -6.30
C VAL A 263 -4.70 15.35 -7.04
N CYS A 264 -4.82 16.68 -7.07
CA CYS A 264 -3.79 17.56 -7.61
C CYS A 264 -2.75 17.90 -6.53
N GLY A 265 -1.52 18.19 -6.94
CA GLY A 265 -0.45 18.62 -6.05
C GLY A 265 0.71 17.64 -5.99
N VAL A 266 1.46 17.70 -4.89
CA VAL A 266 2.65 16.87 -4.63
C VAL A 266 2.47 16.16 -3.30
N PRO A 267 2.71 14.83 -3.21
CA PRO A 267 2.62 14.12 -1.94
C PRO A 267 3.69 14.63 -0.96
N LEU A 268 3.35 14.72 0.32
CA LEU A 268 4.24 15.21 1.37
C LEU A 268 5.54 14.38 1.44
N SER A 269 5.47 13.10 1.08
CA SER A 269 6.63 12.21 0.96
C SER A 269 7.70 12.66 -0.04
N ASP A 270 7.34 13.45 -1.06
CA ASP A 270 8.31 13.94 -2.04
C ASP A 270 9.05 15.19 -1.54
N TYR A 271 8.45 15.96 -0.63
CA TYR A 271 9.12 17.07 0.05
C TYR A 271 10.22 16.61 1.01
N ALA A 272 10.09 15.40 1.55
CA ALA A 272 11.17 14.74 2.32
C ALA A 272 12.48 14.65 1.50
N ARG A 273 12.40 14.53 0.17
CA ARG A 273 13.61 14.45 -0.66
C ARG A 273 14.30 15.81 -0.89
N CYS A 274 13.59 16.91 -0.67
CA CYS A 274 14.06 18.28 -0.92
C CYS A 274 13.63 19.24 0.21
N PRO A 275 14.32 19.24 1.37
CA PRO A 275 13.97 20.10 2.49
C PRO A 275 14.07 21.58 2.10
N ASN A 276 12.96 22.30 2.22
CA ASN A 276 12.91 23.76 2.06
C ASN A 276 12.05 24.36 3.18
N ARG A 277 12.15 25.67 3.41
CA ARG A 277 11.38 26.35 4.48
C ARG A 277 9.86 26.18 4.34
N VAL A 278 9.36 25.85 3.15
CA VAL A 278 7.93 25.59 2.90
C VAL A 278 7.49 24.26 3.53
N VAL A 279 8.39 23.29 3.69
CA VAL A 279 8.09 21.97 4.29
C VAL A 279 7.62 22.11 5.74
N ALA A 280 8.23 22.99 6.54
CA ALA A 280 7.85 23.21 7.94
C ALA A 280 6.36 23.59 8.08
N ARG A 281 5.87 24.47 7.20
CA ARG A 281 4.44 24.87 7.18
C ARG A 281 3.53 23.68 6.88
N TRP A 282 3.88 22.87 5.88
CA TRP A 282 3.07 21.71 5.51
C TRP A 282 3.07 20.62 6.58
N LEU A 283 4.20 20.43 7.29
CA LEU A 283 4.28 19.55 8.44
C LEU A 283 3.40 20.04 9.58
N GLN A 284 3.42 21.35 9.88
CA GLN A 284 2.52 21.93 10.87
C GLN A 284 1.05 21.72 10.51
N GLN A 285 0.68 21.93 9.23
CA GLN A 285 -0.68 21.65 8.77
C GLN A 285 -1.04 20.17 8.81
N ALA A 286 -0.09 19.26 8.56
CA ALA A 286 -0.30 17.82 8.73
C ALA A 286 -0.56 17.44 10.19
N GLY A 287 0.16 18.07 11.13
CA GLY A 287 -0.08 17.91 12.57
C GLY A 287 -1.46 18.40 12.98
N ALA A 288 -1.87 19.59 12.51
CA ALA A 288 -3.19 20.13 12.75
C ALA A 288 -4.30 19.24 12.15
N ALA A 289 -4.11 18.78 10.91
CA ALA A 289 -5.01 17.85 10.24
C ALA A 289 -5.26 16.58 11.07
N LEU A 290 -4.17 15.97 11.56
CA LEU A 290 -4.26 14.77 12.38
C LEU A 290 -4.96 15.03 13.72
N CYS A 291 -4.66 16.17 14.36
CA CYS A 291 -5.34 16.57 15.59
C CYS A 291 -6.86 16.68 15.37
N THR A 292 -7.28 17.33 14.29
CA THR A 292 -8.71 17.42 13.92
C THR A 292 -9.30 16.05 13.64
N LEU A 293 -8.59 15.14 12.96
CA LEU A 293 -9.05 13.77 12.70
C LEU A 293 -9.30 12.96 13.98
N HIS A 294 -8.46 13.11 15.01
CA HIS A 294 -8.61 12.37 16.28
C HIS A 294 -9.86 12.78 17.09
N HIS A 295 -10.48 13.92 16.76
CA HIS A 295 -11.72 14.37 17.38
C HIS A 295 -12.98 13.89 16.64
N LEU A 296 -12.80 13.17 15.54
CA LEU A 296 -13.90 12.67 14.74
C LEU A 296 -14.70 11.61 15.51
N PRO A 297 -16.05 11.57 15.40
CA PRO A 297 -16.86 10.60 16.14
C PRO A 297 -16.44 9.15 15.90
N VAL A 298 -16.16 8.43 16.99
CA VAL A 298 -15.68 7.03 16.97
C VAL A 298 -16.60 6.08 16.18
N ALA A 299 -17.91 6.37 16.14
CA ALA A 299 -18.89 5.61 15.37
C ALA A 299 -18.59 5.60 13.86
N LEU A 300 -17.96 6.65 13.32
CA LEU A 300 -17.62 6.72 11.89
C LEU A 300 -16.58 5.66 11.52
N ALA A 301 -15.71 5.24 12.45
CA ALA A 301 -14.71 4.21 12.17
C ALA A 301 -15.36 2.88 11.74
N GLY A 302 -16.61 2.59 12.09
CA GLY A 302 -17.35 1.41 11.61
C GLY A 302 -16.72 0.06 11.95
N ARG A 303 -15.76 0.03 12.88
CA ARG A 303 -15.12 -1.15 13.46
C ARG A 303 -15.07 -0.92 14.97
N PRO A 304 -15.93 -1.59 15.75
CA PRO A 304 -16.10 -1.27 17.17
C PRO A 304 -14.92 -1.74 18.01
N GLU A 305 -14.25 -2.82 17.62
CA GLU A 305 -13.10 -3.36 18.33
C GLU A 305 -11.89 -2.42 18.21
N PRO A 306 -11.36 -1.91 19.33
CA PRO A 306 -10.14 -1.13 19.32
C PRO A 306 -8.94 -1.97 18.87
N HIS A 307 -8.06 -1.33 18.13
CA HIS A 307 -6.76 -1.86 17.75
C HIS A 307 -5.72 -1.42 18.77
N ASP A 308 -5.46 -2.31 19.72
CA ASP A 308 -4.52 -2.07 20.81
C ASP A 308 -3.05 -2.21 20.40
N PHE A 309 -2.16 -1.86 21.32
CA PHE A 309 -0.72 -1.93 21.12
C PHE A 309 -0.23 -3.34 20.76
N ALA A 310 -0.74 -4.36 21.46
CA ALA A 310 -0.38 -5.75 21.22
C ALA A 310 -0.86 -6.23 19.83
N ALA A 311 -2.01 -5.75 19.36
CA ALA A 311 -2.55 -6.03 18.04
C ALA A 311 -1.67 -5.39 16.94
N GLU A 312 -1.08 -4.22 17.17
CA GLU A 312 -0.11 -3.65 16.23
C GLU A 312 1.17 -4.48 16.16
N ILE A 313 1.74 -4.89 17.29
CA ILE A 313 2.91 -5.78 17.30
C ILE A 313 2.61 -7.12 16.59
N ARG A 314 1.50 -7.79 16.95
CA ARG A 314 1.07 -9.04 16.30
C ARG A 314 0.90 -8.87 14.79
N SER A 315 0.30 -7.75 14.38
CA SER A 315 0.18 -7.39 12.96
C SER A 315 1.57 -7.36 12.33
N ILE A 316 2.53 -6.64 12.91
CA ILE A 316 3.89 -6.50 12.37
C ILE A 316 4.59 -7.85 12.25
N VAL A 317 4.64 -8.63 13.35
CA VAL A 317 5.23 -9.97 13.41
C VAL A 317 4.64 -10.89 12.33
N GLY A 318 3.31 -10.90 12.17
CA GLY A 318 2.63 -11.69 11.14
C GLY A 318 2.94 -11.29 9.69
N LYS A 319 3.73 -10.24 9.45
CA LYS A 319 4.25 -9.87 8.12
C LYS A 319 5.78 -9.89 8.04
N SER A 320 6.46 -10.37 9.08
CA SER A 320 7.93 -10.40 9.21
C SER A 320 8.55 -11.78 8.98
N HIS A 321 7.78 -12.78 8.51
CA HIS A 321 8.23 -14.18 8.38
C HIS A 321 9.50 -14.40 7.55
N HIS A 322 9.90 -13.44 6.70
CA HIS A 322 11.13 -13.52 5.92
C HIS A 322 12.38 -13.07 6.70
N ILE A 323 12.22 -12.32 7.79
CA ILE A 323 13.34 -11.81 8.58
C ILE A 323 14.18 -12.94 9.20
N PRO A 324 13.60 -13.93 9.90
CA PRO A 324 14.38 -15.04 10.48
C PRO A 324 15.23 -15.79 9.44
N VAL A 325 14.72 -15.89 8.21
CA VAL A 325 15.37 -16.63 7.12
C VAL A 325 16.43 -15.80 6.41
N LEU A 326 16.18 -14.50 6.21
CA LEU A 326 17.04 -13.63 5.40
C LEU A 326 18.05 -12.82 6.23
N LEU A 327 17.72 -12.49 7.48
CA LEU A 327 18.50 -11.71 8.44
C LEU A 327 18.33 -12.30 9.86
N PRO A 328 18.72 -13.56 10.11
CA PRO A 328 18.52 -14.21 11.42
C PRO A 328 19.10 -13.42 12.59
N GLN A 329 20.22 -12.73 12.38
CA GLN A 329 20.85 -11.89 13.40
C GLN A 329 19.97 -10.70 13.86
N LEU A 330 18.95 -10.33 13.08
CA LEU A 330 18.05 -9.21 13.39
C LEU A 330 16.77 -9.66 14.11
N GLU A 331 16.47 -10.96 14.09
CA GLU A 331 15.27 -11.53 14.72
C GLU A 331 15.26 -11.26 16.23
N SER A 332 16.32 -11.64 16.93
CA SER A 332 16.45 -11.45 18.37
C SER A 332 16.42 -9.97 18.78
N ALA A 333 16.99 -9.09 17.96
CA ALA A 333 16.94 -7.65 18.20
C ALA A 333 15.52 -7.09 18.09
N ILE A 334 14.75 -7.53 17.08
CA ILE A 334 13.34 -7.13 16.90
C ILE A 334 12.47 -7.67 18.04
N GLU A 335 12.65 -8.93 18.44
CA GLU A 335 11.92 -9.54 19.56
C GLU A 335 12.19 -8.79 20.86
N ALA A 336 13.46 -8.59 21.21
CA ALA A 336 13.85 -7.85 22.41
C ALA A 336 13.34 -6.39 22.39
N LEU A 337 13.29 -5.76 21.21
CA LEU A 337 12.70 -4.43 21.07
C LEU A 337 11.21 -4.45 21.36
N PHE A 338 10.45 -5.40 20.82
CA PHE A 338 9.01 -5.50 21.08
C PHE A 338 8.70 -5.84 22.53
N ASP A 339 9.47 -6.71 23.18
CA ASP A 339 9.32 -7.00 24.60
C ASP A 339 9.52 -5.73 25.44
N ARG A 340 10.61 -5.00 25.21
CA ARG A 340 10.87 -3.72 25.88
C ARG A 340 9.79 -2.68 25.60
N ALA A 341 9.27 -2.65 24.37
CA ALA A 341 8.20 -1.74 24.01
C ALA A 341 6.90 -2.09 24.75
N GLY A 342 6.61 -3.38 24.96
CA GLY A 342 5.51 -3.87 25.80
C GLY A 342 5.68 -3.45 27.27
N GLU A 343 6.85 -3.69 27.86
CA GLU A 343 7.16 -3.26 29.24
C GLU A 343 6.98 -1.75 29.43
N LEU A 344 7.39 -0.94 28.45
CA LEU A 344 7.21 0.51 28.50
C LEU A 344 5.74 0.92 28.33
N HIS A 345 5.02 0.26 27.43
CA HIS A 345 3.60 0.52 27.21
C HIS A 345 2.79 0.37 28.50
N GLU A 346 3.02 -0.71 29.27
CA GLU A 346 2.32 -0.99 30.53
C GLU A 346 2.56 0.08 31.62
N ARG A 347 3.69 0.80 31.54
CA ARG A 347 4.08 1.81 32.52
C ARG A 347 3.61 3.21 32.17
N LEU A 348 3.27 3.45 30.91
CA LEU A 348 2.83 4.77 30.44
C LEU A 348 1.33 4.96 30.73
N PRO A 349 0.90 6.17 31.14
CA PRO A 349 -0.53 6.47 31.29
C PRO A 349 -1.27 6.17 29.99
N GLN A 350 -2.35 5.41 30.07
CA GLN A 350 -3.18 5.06 28.91
C GLN A 350 -4.24 6.14 28.67
N GLU A 351 -4.78 6.21 27.45
CA GLU A 351 -5.91 7.08 27.13
C GLU A 351 -7.00 6.32 26.33
N PRO A 352 -8.25 6.80 26.34
CA PRO A 352 -9.31 6.19 25.55
C PRO A 352 -8.98 6.17 24.04
N PRO A 353 -9.25 5.05 23.34
CA PRO A 353 -9.11 4.99 21.89
C PRO A 353 -9.97 6.05 21.19
N THR A 354 -9.40 6.64 20.13
CA THR A 354 -10.08 7.65 19.30
C THR A 354 -10.15 7.17 17.85
N PHE A 355 -10.82 7.94 16.98
CA PHE A 355 -10.72 7.69 15.55
C PHE A 355 -9.27 7.92 15.09
N THR A 356 -8.65 6.90 14.49
CA THR A 356 -7.32 7.00 13.87
C THR A 356 -7.40 6.72 12.37
N HIS A 357 -6.47 7.27 11.60
CA HIS A 357 -6.19 6.89 10.22
C HIS A 357 -5.62 5.47 10.14
N GLY A 358 -4.72 5.09 11.06
CA GLY A 358 -4.18 3.74 11.19
C GLY A 358 -3.20 3.28 10.10
N ASP A 359 -2.85 4.16 9.15
CA ASP A 359 -1.82 3.97 8.11
C ASP A 359 -1.29 5.33 7.63
N LEU A 360 -0.98 6.23 8.57
CA LEU A 360 -0.68 7.64 8.32
C LEU A 360 0.71 7.88 7.69
N LYS A 361 0.86 7.46 6.45
CA LYS A 361 2.06 7.73 5.66
C LYS A 361 2.00 9.12 5.05
N THR A 362 3.16 9.73 4.87
CA THR A 362 3.33 11.02 4.17
C THR A 362 2.93 10.96 2.69
N GLU A 363 2.85 9.77 2.09
CA GLU A 363 2.33 9.59 0.72
C GLU A 363 0.79 9.71 0.63
N HIS A 364 0.10 9.68 1.77
CA HIS A 364 -1.35 9.85 1.90
C HIS A 364 -1.75 11.29 2.20
N MET A 365 -0.80 12.22 2.25
CA MET A 365 -1.03 13.64 2.45
C MET A 365 -0.52 14.40 1.23
N TRP A 366 -1.39 15.13 0.55
CA TRP A 366 -1.09 15.81 -0.71
C TRP A 366 -1.16 17.32 -0.54
N VAL A 367 -0.10 18.00 -0.97
CA VAL A 367 0.05 19.44 -0.87
C VAL A 367 -0.32 20.08 -2.20
N ALA A 368 -1.26 21.02 -2.17
CA ALA A 368 -1.62 21.87 -3.30
C ALA A 368 -1.70 23.34 -2.87
N ALA A 369 -1.90 24.25 -3.82
CA ALA A 369 -2.07 25.68 -3.53
C ALA A 369 -3.22 25.95 -2.53
N GLY A 370 -4.29 25.14 -2.59
CA GLY A 370 -5.45 25.24 -1.71
C GLY A 370 -5.32 24.56 -0.33
N GLY A 371 -4.17 23.98 0.00
CA GLY A 371 -3.93 23.34 1.30
C GLY A 371 -3.49 21.89 1.21
N LEU A 372 -3.69 21.16 2.31
CA LEU A 372 -3.32 19.75 2.47
C LEU A 372 -4.56 18.85 2.33
N THR A 373 -4.47 17.79 1.53
CA THR A 373 -5.53 16.78 1.39
C THR A 373 -5.07 15.43 1.92
N VAL A 374 -5.82 14.85 2.87
CA VAL A 374 -5.56 13.52 3.45
C VAL A 374 -6.43 12.46 2.76
N MET A 375 -5.86 11.28 2.48
CA MET A 375 -6.54 10.20 1.74
C MET A 375 -6.19 8.79 2.27
N ASP A 376 -6.85 7.76 1.74
CA ASP A 376 -6.66 6.32 2.07
C ASP A 376 -7.05 5.90 3.50
N PHE A 377 -8.32 6.12 3.86
CA PHE A 377 -8.90 5.74 5.16
C PHE A 377 -9.31 4.25 5.30
N ASP A 378 -8.77 3.35 4.46
CA ASP A 378 -9.08 1.90 4.53
C ASP A 378 -8.75 1.31 5.91
N SER A 379 -7.65 1.79 6.49
CA SER A 379 -7.05 1.28 7.73
C SER A 379 -7.51 2.04 8.96
N SER A 380 -8.44 3.00 8.81
CA SER A 380 -9.04 3.71 9.94
C SER A 380 -9.66 2.74 10.93
N ARG A 381 -9.62 3.06 12.21
CA ARG A 381 -10.14 2.23 13.31
C ARG A 381 -10.04 3.01 14.62
N LEU A 382 -10.60 2.44 15.67
CA LEU A 382 -10.35 2.93 17.02
C LEU A 382 -8.98 2.45 17.48
N ALA A 383 -8.12 3.36 17.92
CA ALA A 383 -6.80 3.04 18.47
C ALA A 383 -6.34 4.18 19.39
N ASP A 384 -5.22 3.98 20.09
CA ASP A 384 -4.51 5.08 20.75
C ASP A 384 -4.10 6.11 19.66
N PRO A 385 -4.51 7.39 19.76
CA PRO A 385 -4.11 8.41 18.76
C PRO A 385 -2.60 8.65 18.70
N ALA A 386 -1.83 8.22 19.71
CA ALA A 386 -0.38 8.20 19.62
C ALA A 386 0.16 7.27 18.50
N LEU A 387 -0.62 6.27 18.06
CA LEU A 387 -0.26 5.39 16.94
C LEU A 387 -0.02 6.17 15.65
N ASP A 388 -0.94 7.05 15.27
CA ASP A 388 -0.83 7.80 14.02
C ASP A 388 0.32 8.81 14.06
N VAL A 389 0.54 9.46 15.22
CA VAL A 389 1.67 10.35 15.44
C VAL A 389 2.98 9.57 15.31
N GLY A 390 3.10 8.44 16.01
CA GLY A 390 4.28 7.58 15.94
C GLY A 390 4.55 7.04 14.54
N TYR A 391 3.50 6.64 13.81
CA TYR A 391 3.65 6.15 12.44
C TYR A 391 4.09 7.26 11.49
N PHE A 392 3.56 8.48 11.62
CA PHE A 392 4.01 9.61 10.81
C PHE A 392 5.52 9.85 10.99
N LEU A 393 5.99 9.90 12.24
CA LEU A 393 7.40 10.09 12.57
C LEU A 393 8.27 8.96 11.99
N ALA A 394 7.85 7.71 12.16
CA ALA A 394 8.53 6.54 11.61
C ALA A 394 8.58 6.54 10.06
N ASP A 395 7.48 6.90 9.41
CA ASP A 395 7.42 7.03 7.94
C ASP A 395 8.35 8.13 7.44
N TRP A 396 8.40 9.27 8.14
CA TRP A 396 9.31 10.37 7.80
C TRP A 396 10.78 9.93 7.89
N GLN A 397 11.18 9.31 9.00
CA GLN A 397 12.53 8.73 9.13
C GLN A 397 12.84 7.68 8.06
N PHE A 398 11.88 6.81 7.74
CA PHE A 398 12.04 5.80 6.69
C PHE A 398 12.34 6.46 5.33
N ARG A 399 11.63 7.53 4.97
CA ARG A 399 11.86 8.28 3.71
C ARG A 399 13.20 9.02 3.72
N HIS A 400 13.69 9.38 4.90
CA HIS A 400 14.94 10.11 5.11
C HIS A 400 16.14 9.24 5.49
N ALA A 401 16.09 7.92 5.27
CA ALA A 401 17.11 6.99 5.77
C ALA A 401 18.58 7.30 5.38
N ALA A 402 18.79 8.15 4.35
CA ALA A 402 20.08 8.61 3.83
C ALA A 402 20.51 10.03 4.27
N TYR A 403 19.69 10.77 5.02
CA TYR A 403 19.97 12.14 5.46
C TYR A 403 20.43 12.21 6.93
N ASP A 404 21.12 13.30 7.29
CA ASP A 404 21.61 13.58 8.65
C ASP A 404 20.46 13.80 9.66
N GLN A 405 20.66 13.34 10.90
CA GLN A 405 19.67 13.29 11.97
C GLN A 405 19.17 14.68 12.39
N ALA A 406 20.00 15.72 12.28
CA ALA A 406 19.64 17.09 12.63
C ALA A 406 18.46 17.66 11.81
N GLY A 407 18.30 17.22 10.55
CA GLY A 407 17.17 17.63 9.71
C GLY A 407 15.85 16.98 10.12
N VAL A 408 15.91 15.79 10.72
CA VAL A 408 14.72 15.05 11.20
C VAL A 408 14.12 15.75 12.42
N ASP A 409 14.96 16.21 13.34
CA ASP A 409 14.49 16.83 14.59
C ASP A 409 13.73 18.14 14.36
N GLU A 410 14.16 18.97 13.39
CA GLU A 410 13.47 20.23 13.08
C GLU A 410 12.11 20.01 12.38
N THR A 411 12.02 18.96 11.56
CA THR A 411 10.76 18.54 10.93
C THR A 411 9.77 17.98 11.96
N TYR A 412 10.27 17.24 12.95
CA TYR A 412 9.46 16.75 14.06
C TYR A 412 8.86 17.90 14.85
N LYS A 413 9.66 18.91 15.19
CA LYS A 413 9.15 20.11 15.88
C LYS A 413 8.03 20.78 15.09
N SER A 414 8.15 20.89 13.78
CA SER A 414 7.13 21.53 12.94
C SER A 414 5.81 20.75 12.95
N PHE A 415 5.86 19.43 12.74
CA PHE A 415 4.68 18.56 12.80
C PHE A 415 4.05 18.55 14.18
N LEU A 416 4.87 18.35 15.22
CA LEU A 416 4.41 18.34 16.60
C LEU A 416 3.89 19.71 17.04
N ALA A 417 4.41 20.83 16.56
CA ALA A 417 3.86 22.15 16.87
C ALA A 417 2.41 22.30 16.37
N GLY A 418 2.10 21.72 15.21
CA GLY A 418 0.73 21.68 14.67
C GLY A 418 -0.19 20.73 15.44
N TYR A 419 0.34 19.62 15.93
CA TYR A 419 -0.43 18.60 16.64
C TYR A 419 -0.61 18.90 18.15
N ALA A 420 0.46 19.38 18.80
CA ALA A 420 0.61 19.46 20.25
C ALA A 420 -0.13 20.63 20.89
N ALA A 421 -0.54 21.64 20.12
CA ALA A 421 -1.33 22.76 20.65
C ALA A 421 -2.59 22.30 21.41
N ALA A 422 -3.11 21.10 21.09
CA ALA A 422 -4.28 20.50 21.71
C ALA A 422 -4.05 19.09 22.29
N ALA A 423 -2.82 18.57 22.33
CA ALA A 423 -2.54 17.19 22.76
C ALA A 423 -1.87 17.12 24.15
N PRO A 424 -2.25 16.15 25.02
CA PRO A 424 -1.56 15.91 26.29
C PRO A 424 -0.09 15.52 26.07
N LYS A 425 0.79 15.92 26.99
CA LYS A 425 2.23 15.60 26.91
C LYS A 425 2.48 14.10 26.93
N GLU A 426 1.68 13.37 27.70
CA GLU A 426 1.73 11.92 27.86
C GLU A 426 1.48 11.20 26.52
N ARG A 427 0.60 11.77 25.67
CA ARG A 427 0.35 11.25 24.32
C ARG A 427 1.59 11.36 23.43
N LEU A 428 2.35 12.46 23.55
CA LEU A 428 3.58 12.63 22.78
C LEU A 428 4.67 11.66 23.24
N ILE A 429 4.72 11.32 24.53
CA ILE A 429 5.61 10.29 25.08
C ILE A 429 5.22 8.91 24.51
N ARG A 430 3.93 8.55 24.52
CA ARG A 430 3.46 7.30 23.87
C ARG A 430 3.71 7.31 22.36
N ALA A 431 3.65 8.44 21.68
CA ALA A 431 3.93 8.52 20.25
C ALA A 431 5.37 8.11 19.91
N ARG A 432 6.35 8.42 20.78
CA ARG A 432 7.73 7.93 20.63
C ARG A 432 7.84 6.41 20.77
N LEU A 433 7.02 5.81 21.65
CA LEU A 433 6.94 4.35 21.75
C LEU A 433 6.39 3.74 20.46
N TYR A 434 5.29 4.28 19.94
CA TYR A 434 4.73 3.84 18.66
C TYR A 434 5.70 4.07 17.49
N GLU A 435 6.44 5.17 17.46
CA GLU A 435 7.46 5.42 16.43
C GLU A 435 8.50 4.30 16.35
N ALA A 436 8.99 3.80 17.49
CA ALA A 436 9.91 2.66 17.48
C ALA A 436 9.28 1.40 16.87
N VAL A 437 8.05 1.07 17.27
CA VAL A 437 7.31 -0.08 16.74
C VAL A 437 7.04 0.07 15.23
N GLU A 438 6.66 1.27 14.80
CA GLU A 438 6.33 1.60 13.41
C GLU A 438 7.59 1.72 12.52
N LEU A 439 8.77 2.02 13.08
CA LEU A 439 10.05 1.92 12.38
C LEU A 439 10.36 0.46 12.01
N VAL A 440 10.14 -0.48 12.94
CA VAL A 440 10.26 -1.93 12.63
C VAL A 440 9.26 -2.34 11.56
N LYS A 441 8.02 -1.88 11.62
CA LYS A 441 7.02 -2.09 10.56
C LYS A 441 7.51 -1.60 9.20
N CYS A 442 8.15 -0.43 9.14
CA CYS A 442 8.72 0.10 7.91
C CYS A 442 9.86 -0.79 7.40
N ALA A 443 10.78 -1.19 8.28
CA ALA A 443 11.90 -2.06 7.95
C ALA A 443 11.44 -3.38 7.32
N VAL A 444 10.46 -4.05 7.93
CA VAL A 444 10.06 -5.40 7.53
C VAL A 444 9.00 -5.43 6.41
N ARG A 445 8.18 -4.38 6.23
CA ARG A 445 7.08 -4.40 5.25
C ARG A 445 7.32 -3.61 3.98
N ARG A 446 8.24 -2.63 4.02
CA ARG A 446 8.35 -1.61 2.97
C ARG A 446 9.69 -1.61 2.25
N MET A 447 10.72 -2.21 2.83
CA MET A 447 12.02 -2.35 2.19
C MET A 447 11.93 -3.36 1.03
N PRO A 448 12.25 -2.97 -0.22
CA PRO A 448 12.14 -3.89 -1.34
C PRO A 448 13.27 -4.94 -1.31
N LEU A 449 12.91 -6.21 -1.26
CA LEU A 449 13.84 -7.35 -1.14
C LEU A 449 14.91 -7.42 -2.25
N PHE A 450 14.64 -6.79 -3.39
CA PHE A 450 15.53 -6.79 -4.54
C PHE A 450 16.60 -5.67 -4.51
N GLU A 451 16.47 -4.66 -3.64
CA GLU A 451 17.41 -3.52 -3.55
C GLU A 451 18.73 -3.90 -2.90
N GLN A 452 19.88 -3.52 -3.50
CA GLN A 452 21.23 -4.02 -3.09
C GLN A 452 21.50 -3.86 -1.59
N ASN A 453 21.12 -2.71 -1.05
CA ASN A 453 21.24 -2.29 0.34
C ASN A 453 20.06 -2.73 1.24
N TRP A 454 19.17 -3.63 0.80
CA TRP A 454 18.01 -4.07 1.59
C TRP A 454 18.38 -4.50 3.02
N ALA A 455 19.44 -5.31 3.17
CA ALA A 455 19.89 -5.81 4.46
C ALA A 455 20.36 -4.67 5.39
N SER A 456 21.23 -3.79 4.89
CA SER A 456 21.77 -2.68 5.68
C SER A 456 20.71 -1.63 6.00
N CYS A 457 19.80 -1.32 5.09
CA CYS A 457 18.69 -0.41 5.34
C CYS A 457 17.71 -0.98 6.37
N THR A 458 17.37 -2.27 6.28
CA THR A 458 16.51 -2.95 7.27
C THR A 458 17.14 -2.90 8.65
N ALA A 459 18.42 -3.28 8.78
CA ALA A 459 19.15 -3.21 10.05
C ALA A 459 19.24 -1.77 10.59
N GLY A 460 19.52 -0.78 9.73
CA GLY A 460 19.60 0.62 10.13
C GLY A 460 18.28 1.21 10.64
N LEU A 461 17.13 0.73 10.14
CA LEU A 461 15.81 1.14 10.66
C LEU A 461 15.51 0.50 12.02
N VAL A 462 15.90 -0.75 12.24
CA VAL A 462 15.79 -1.39 13.57
C VAL A 462 16.70 -0.69 14.57
N GLY A 463 17.95 -0.37 14.20
CA GLY A 463 18.86 0.39 15.07
C GLY A 463 18.31 1.78 15.43
N ARG A 464 17.59 2.45 14.51
CA ARG A 464 16.87 3.69 14.81
C ARG A 464 15.74 3.46 15.81
N ALA A 465 14.95 2.40 15.65
CA ALA A 465 13.90 2.05 16.59
C ALA A 465 14.46 1.81 18.01
N GLU A 466 15.59 1.12 18.12
CA GLU A 466 16.31 0.92 19.39
C GLU A 466 16.77 2.25 20.00
N ALA A 467 17.33 3.16 19.19
CA ALA A 467 17.72 4.49 19.66
C ALA A 467 16.54 5.27 20.24
N VAL A 468 15.35 5.18 19.61
CA VAL A 468 14.12 5.81 20.11
C VAL A 468 13.68 5.19 21.45
N ILE A 469 13.71 3.86 21.60
CA ILE A 469 13.39 3.19 22.88
C ILE A 469 14.37 3.59 23.98
N ASN A 470 15.67 3.62 23.68
CA ASN A 470 16.71 4.03 24.63
C ASN A 470 16.50 5.47 25.11
N ASP A 471 16.14 6.37 24.19
CA ASP A 471 15.88 7.77 24.50
C ASP A 471 14.62 7.96 25.35
N LEU A 472 13.56 7.20 25.03
CA LEU A 472 12.34 7.15 25.83
C LEU A 472 12.62 6.65 27.26
N GLN A 473 13.42 5.59 27.42
CA GLN A 473 13.84 5.10 28.74
C GLN A 473 14.59 6.15 29.55
N ARG A 474 15.55 6.86 28.93
CA ARG A 474 16.26 7.97 29.60
C ARG A 474 15.31 9.08 30.03
N THR A 475 14.37 9.46 29.16
CA THR A 475 13.36 10.48 29.45
C THR A 475 12.48 10.09 30.65
N LEU A 476 12.22 8.79 30.81
CA LEU A 476 11.45 8.23 31.94
C LEU A 476 12.32 7.91 33.18
N GLY A 477 13.61 8.26 33.18
CA GLY A 477 14.52 7.97 34.30
C GLY A 477 14.84 6.48 34.49
N LEU A 478 14.69 5.66 33.44
CA LEU A 478 14.95 4.23 33.46
C LEU A 478 16.36 3.92 32.95
N PRO A 479 17.04 2.89 33.50
CA PRO A 479 18.34 2.49 32.98
C PRO A 479 18.20 2.04 31.53
N ALA A 480 18.91 2.72 30.62
CA ALA A 480 19.00 2.28 29.23
C ALA A 480 19.76 0.95 29.19
N ARG A 481 19.18 -0.08 28.57
CA ARG A 481 19.86 -1.36 28.35
C ARG A 481 20.62 -1.31 27.02
N PRO A 482 21.96 -1.32 27.00
CA PRO A 482 22.73 -1.41 25.76
C PRO A 482 22.55 -2.79 25.11
N LEU A 483 22.78 -2.85 23.80
CA LEU A 483 22.65 -4.06 22.99
C LEU A 483 23.58 -5.20 23.42
N LEU A 484 23.04 -6.42 23.43
CA LEU A 484 23.77 -7.65 23.14
C LEU A 484 23.68 -7.91 21.63
N VAL A 485 24.39 -7.13 20.81
CA VAL A 485 24.65 -7.49 19.41
C VAL A 485 26.09 -7.96 19.36
N HIS A 486 26.28 -9.28 19.45
CA HIS A 486 27.56 -9.87 19.07
C HIS A 486 27.62 -9.97 17.53
N PRO A 487 28.78 -9.66 16.91
CA PRO A 487 28.98 -9.73 15.47
C PRO A 487 28.84 -11.15 14.90
#